data_AF-A0A1E3NSI1-F1
#
_entry.id   AF-A0A1E3NSI1-F1
#
_cell.length_a   1.000
_cell.length_b   1.000
_cell.length_c   1.000
_cell.angle_alpha   90.00
_cell.angle_beta   90.00
_cell.angle_gamma   90.00
#
_symmetry.space_group_name_H-M   'P 1'
#
loop_
_entity.id
_entity.type
_entity.pdbx_description
1 polymer ?
#
loop_
_entity_poly.entity_id
_entity_poly.type
_entity_poly.pdbx_seq_one_letter_code
_entity_poly.pdbx_strand_id
1 'polypeptide(L)'
;WQRWHMAHEHGLDDFTPSAFFQLHAVTDPKLITKRDILRMYGLQRDEIVGQGDGMGGHDNSEHISPELKDRVVTRVLHLMDKDKNGVISMEEWLEFSLSGGEFPDFGLGPGHEYDFEEEYEKHHWLKYHAQDDPDVEIMHKEDIEHELLH
;
A
#
# COMPACT_ATOMS: atom_id res chain seq x y z
N TRP A 1 -1.34 -9.94 6.00
CA TRP A 1 -1.04 -8.68 5.31
C TRP A 1 0.45 -8.43 5.02
N GLN A 2 1.32 -8.12 5.99
CA GLN A 2 2.69 -7.61 5.72
C GLN A 2 3.51 -8.39 4.67
N ARG A 3 3.60 -9.73 4.78
CA ARG A 3 4.31 -10.55 3.78
C ARG A 3 3.67 -10.51 2.39
N TRP A 4 2.34 -10.45 2.33
CA TRP A 4 1.60 -10.34 1.09
C TRP A 4 1.84 -8.99 0.42
N HIS A 5 1.78 -7.90 1.19
CA HIS A 5 2.13 -6.55 0.72
C HIS A 5 3.54 -6.52 0.14
N MET A 6 4.54 -7.04 0.87
CA MET A 6 5.93 -7.08 0.42
C MET A 6 6.16 -7.90 -0.86
N ALA A 7 5.49 -9.05 -0.99
CA ALA A 7 5.58 -9.85 -2.20
C ALA A 7 4.89 -9.18 -3.40
N HIS A 8 3.74 -8.56 -3.17
CA HIS A 8 2.95 -7.92 -4.23
C HIS A 8 3.58 -6.60 -4.69
N GLU A 9 3.86 -5.69 -3.76
CA GLU A 9 4.34 -4.33 -4.07
C GLU A 9 5.84 -4.28 -4.35
N HIS A 10 6.64 -5.07 -3.64
CA HIS A 10 8.09 -4.97 -3.71
C HIS A 10 8.75 -6.15 -4.41
N GLY A 11 8.00 -7.20 -4.75
CA GLY A 11 8.55 -8.43 -5.31
C GLY A 11 9.48 -9.16 -4.33
N LEU A 12 9.30 -8.95 -3.02
CA LEU A 12 10.18 -9.47 -1.97
C LEU A 12 9.45 -10.54 -1.14
N ASP A 13 9.75 -11.81 -1.41
CA ASP A 13 9.26 -12.94 -0.62
C ASP A 13 9.92 -13.01 0.78
N ASP A 14 11.18 -12.56 0.87
CA ASP A 14 11.96 -12.48 2.10
C ASP A 14 12.50 -11.06 2.30
N PHE A 15 12.39 -10.54 3.52
CA PHE A 15 12.87 -9.21 3.88
C PHE A 15 13.22 -9.12 5.36
N THR A 16 14.06 -8.15 5.72
CA THR A 16 14.36 -7.85 7.13
C THR A 16 13.39 -6.78 7.65
N PRO A 17 13.14 -6.70 8.97
CA PRO A 17 12.38 -5.59 9.54
C PRO A 17 12.95 -4.23 9.15
N SER A 18 14.28 -4.08 9.11
CA SER A 18 14.92 -2.82 8.67
C SER A 18 14.62 -2.49 7.20
N ALA A 19 14.63 -3.49 6.31
CA ALA A 19 14.28 -3.28 4.91
C ALA A 19 12.82 -2.85 4.76
N PHE A 20 11.90 -3.50 5.48
CA PHE A 20 10.49 -3.08 5.53
C PHE A 20 10.40 -1.61 5.95
N PHE A 21 11.04 -1.20 7.04
CA PHE A 21 10.98 0.19 7.49
C PHE A 21 11.49 1.17 6.43
N GLN A 22 12.65 0.88 5.83
CA GLN A 22 13.31 1.77 4.87
C GLN A 22 12.50 1.97 3.59
N LEU A 23 11.79 0.94 3.14
CA LEU A 23 10.93 1.04 1.96
C LEU A 23 9.73 1.96 2.22
N HIS A 24 9.13 1.88 3.41
CA HIS A 24 7.86 2.55 3.70
C HIS A 24 7.99 3.89 4.44
N ALA A 25 9.17 4.23 4.99
CA ALA A 25 9.44 5.52 5.63
C ALA A 25 9.69 6.64 4.59
N VAL A 26 8.70 6.88 3.72
CA VAL A 26 8.88 7.75 2.55
C VAL A 26 8.72 9.23 2.90
N THR A 27 7.88 9.57 3.88
CA THR A 27 7.70 10.96 4.31
C THR A 27 8.92 11.50 5.06
N ASP A 28 9.53 10.69 5.93
CA ASP A 28 10.81 10.95 6.59
C ASP A 28 11.56 9.62 6.71
N PRO A 29 12.81 9.50 6.20
CA PRO A 29 13.56 8.25 6.22
C PRO A 29 13.78 7.63 7.61
N LYS A 30 13.52 8.39 8.69
CA LYS A 30 13.69 7.96 10.08
C LYS A 30 12.37 7.57 10.75
N LEU A 31 11.23 7.85 10.13
CA LEU A 31 9.92 7.74 10.76
C LEU A 31 8.88 7.18 9.79
N ILE A 32 8.11 6.18 10.23
CA ILE A 32 6.84 5.83 9.59
C ILE A 32 5.78 6.77 10.15
N THR A 33 5.26 7.65 9.31
CA THR A 33 4.23 8.62 9.68
C THR A 33 2.82 8.07 9.44
N LYS A 34 1.80 8.78 9.95
CA LYS A 34 0.39 8.49 9.63
C LYS A 34 0.13 8.44 8.12
N ARG A 35 0.79 9.31 7.36
CA ARG A 35 0.65 9.37 5.90
C ARG A 35 1.24 8.12 5.23
N ASP A 36 2.37 7.63 5.74
CA ASP A 36 3.00 6.41 5.25
C ASP A 36 2.17 5.16 5.60
N ILE A 37 1.56 5.13 6.79
CA ILE A 37 0.62 4.07 7.18
C ILE A 37 -0.56 4.03 6.20
N LEU A 38 -1.23 5.16 5.99
CA LEU A 38 -2.34 5.23 5.04
C LEU A 38 -1.90 4.89 3.61
N ARG A 39 -0.68 5.27 3.23
CA ARG A 39 -0.08 4.91 1.95
C ARG A 39 -0.06 3.40 1.79
N MET A 40 0.65 2.68 2.65
CA MET A 40 0.81 1.23 2.53
C MET A 40 -0.51 0.48 2.42
N TYR A 41 -1.55 0.92 3.12
CA TYR A 41 -2.88 0.29 3.09
C TYR A 41 -3.77 0.75 1.92
N GLY A 42 -3.27 1.55 0.98
CA GLY A 42 -4.05 2.07 -0.15
C GLY A 42 -5.13 3.07 0.24
N LEU A 43 -4.95 3.79 1.36
CA LEU A 43 -5.97 4.66 1.96
C LEU A 43 -5.68 6.17 1.79
N GLN A 44 -4.76 6.54 0.92
CA GLN A 44 -4.49 7.97 0.64
C GLN A 44 -5.60 8.62 -0.17
N ARG A 45 -6.26 7.88 -1.07
CA ARG A 45 -7.44 8.34 -1.80
C ARG A 45 -8.71 8.18 -0.94
N ASP A 46 -9.80 8.76 -1.40
CA ASP A 46 -11.11 8.66 -0.75
C ASP A 46 -11.93 7.47 -1.29
N GLU A 47 -11.32 6.62 -2.11
CA GLU A 47 -11.91 5.44 -2.73
C GLU A 47 -10.89 4.30 -2.71
N ILE A 48 -11.36 3.07 -2.45
CA ILE A 48 -10.56 1.86 -2.66
C ILE A 48 -10.54 1.61 -4.17
N VAL A 49 -9.38 1.23 -4.69
CA VAL A 49 -9.24 0.83 -6.08
C VAL A 49 -9.27 -0.69 -6.15
N GLY A 50 -10.20 -1.24 -6.92
CA GLY A 50 -10.27 -2.68 -7.18
C GLY A 50 -10.38 -3.52 -5.91
N GLN A 51 -9.42 -4.42 -5.69
CA GLN A 51 -9.40 -5.26 -4.47
C GLN A 51 -8.46 -4.71 -3.38
N GLY A 52 -8.08 -3.43 -3.49
CA GLY A 52 -7.11 -2.77 -2.62
C GLY A 52 -5.66 -2.93 -3.07
N ASP A 53 -5.45 -3.30 -4.32
CA ASP A 53 -4.16 -3.44 -5.02
C ASP A 53 -3.83 -2.25 -5.94
N GLY A 54 -4.69 -1.22 -5.96
CA GLY A 54 -4.49 -0.08 -6.85
C GLY A 54 -4.93 -0.33 -8.30
N MET A 55 -5.54 -1.49 -8.59
CA MET A 55 -5.88 -1.92 -9.96
C MET A 55 -7.36 -2.28 -10.16
N GLY A 56 -7.94 -1.83 -11.26
CA GLY A 56 -9.25 -2.29 -11.75
C GLY A 56 -10.39 -1.28 -11.55
N GLY A 57 -11.61 -1.75 -11.75
CA GLY A 57 -12.80 -0.90 -11.74
C GLY A 57 -13.10 -0.28 -10.37
N HIS A 58 -13.60 0.95 -10.38
CA HIS A 58 -14.17 1.62 -9.22
C HIS A 58 -15.65 1.84 -9.48
N ASP A 59 -16.52 1.39 -8.59
CA ASP A 59 -17.85 1.98 -8.51
C ASP A 59 -17.87 3.03 -7.39
N ASN A 60 -18.70 4.06 -7.52
CA ASN A 60 -18.85 5.13 -6.52
C ASN A 60 -19.39 4.62 -5.16
N SER A 61 -19.41 3.31 -4.91
CA SER A 61 -19.81 2.72 -3.64
C SER A 61 -18.62 2.39 -2.73
N GLU A 62 -17.38 2.43 -3.24
CA GLU A 62 -16.15 2.07 -2.52
C GLU A 62 -15.47 3.25 -1.81
N HIS A 63 -16.25 4.22 -1.32
CA HIS A 63 -15.72 5.36 -0.59
C HIS A 63 -15.03 4.94 0.72
N ILE A 64 -13.79 5.38 0.90
CA ILE A 64 -13.03 5.23 2.13
C ILE A 64 -13.53 6.26 3.13
N SER A 65 -14.21 5.78 4.17
CA SER A 65 -14.69 6.66 5.23
C SER A 65 -13.51 7.22 6.06
N PRO A 66 -13.57 8.48 6.52
CA PRO A 66 -12.56 9.03 7.42
C PRO A 66 -12.36 8.17 8.69
N GLU A 67 -13.43 7.53 9.17
CA GLU A 67 -13.39 6.63 10.32
C GLU A 67 -12.55 5.37 10.04
N LEU A 68 -12.55 4.87 8.80
CA LEU A 68 -11.67 3.76 8.40
C LEU A 68 -10.20 4.19 8.46
N LYS A 69 -9.87 5.35 7.89
CA LYS A 69 -8.50 5.93 7.92
C LYS A 69 -8.02 6.07 9.37
N ASP A 70 -8.85 6.68 10.22
CA ASP A 70 -8.56 6.89 11.64
C ASP A 70 -8.41 5.58 12.41
N ARG A 71 -9.28 4.59 12.14
CA ARG A 71 -9.21 3.27 12.76
C ARG A 71 -7.90 2.56 12.44
N VAL A 72 -7.47 2.59 11.18
CA VAL A 72 -6.22 1.96 10.72
C VAL A 72 -5.02 2.62 11.40
N VAL A 73 -4.91 3.95 11.30
CA VAL A 73 -3.81 4.72 11.90
C VAL A 73 -3.76 4.53 13.41
N THR A 74 -4.90 4.67 14.09
CA THR A 74 -4.97 4.52 15.56
C THR A 74 -4.55 3.12 15.98
N ARG A 75 -5.00 2.09 15.26
CA ARG A 75 -4.65 0.70 15.60
C ARG A 75 -3.16 0.43 15.39
N VAL A 76 -2.57 0.93 14.31
CA VAL A 76 -1.13 0.76 14.04
C VAL A 76 -0.29 1.49 15.10
N LEU A 77 -0.58 2.77 15.37
CA LEU A 77 0.13 3.54 16.39
C LEU A 77 -0.02 2.89 17.78
N HIS A 78 -1.20 2.40 18.15
CA HIS A 78 -1.39 1.73 19.43
C HIS A 78 -0.48 0.49 19.64
N LEU A 79 -0.08 -0.18 18.55
CA LEU A 79 0.80 -1.35 18.62
C LEU A 79 2.28 -0.99 18.75
N MET A 80 2.70 0.14 18.18
CA MET A 80 4.11 0.42 17.91
C MET A 80 4.62 1.75 18.50
N ASP A 81 3.79 2.81 18.52
CA ASP A 81 4.14 4.15 19.01
C ASP A 81 4.11 4.18 20.56
N LYS A 82 5.26 3.96 21.17
CA LYS A 82 5.41 3.78 22.63
C LYS A 82 5.50 5.10 23.35
N ASP A 83 6.18 6.08 22.74
CA ASP A 83 6.33 7.41 23.31
C ASP A 83 5.11 8.32 23.04
N LYS A 84 4.18 7.87 22.19
CA LYS A 84 2.92 8.53 21.82
C LYS A 84 3.13 9.83 21.08
N ASN A 85 4.20 9.93 20.30
CA ASN A 85 4.50 11.10 19.49
C ASN A 85 3.71 11.13 18.15
N GLY A 86 2.96 10.06 17.85
CA GLY A 86 2.09 9.95 16.67
C GLY A 86 2.79 9.47 15.40
N VAL A 87 4.04 9.01 15.49
CA VAL A 87 4.83 8.39 14.43
C VAL A 87 5.53 7.15 14.98
N ILE A 88 6.14 6.34 14.11
CA ILE A 88 6.86 5.14 14.52
C ILE A 88 8.32 5.29 14.12
N SER A 89 9.21 5.26 15.11
CA SER A 89 10.66 5.23 14.91
C SER A 89 11.15 3.84 14.47
N MET A 90 12.36 3.79 13.91
CA MET A 90 13.03 2.51 13.60
C MET A 90 13.17 1.65 14.86
N GLU A 91 13.53 2.25 15.99
CA GLU A 91 13.70 1.55 17.26
C GLU A 91 12.40 0.89 17.74
N GLU A 92 11.29 1.64 17.72
CA GLU A 92 9.96 1.13 18.08
C GLU A 92 9.50 0.00 17.15
N TRP A 93 9.70 0.18 15.85
CA TRP A 93 9.39 -0.82 14.85
C TRP A 93 10.21 -2.10 15.05
N LEU A 94 11.53 -1.99 15.23
CA LEU A 94 12.39 -3.14 15.41
C LEU A 94 12.05 -3.88 16.70
N GLU A 95 11.79 -3.17 17.80
CA GLU A 95 11.40 -3.79 19.05
C GLU A 95 10.09 -4.58 18.90
N PHE A 96 9.08 -3.99 18.26
CA PHE A 96 7.81 -4.66 17.97
C PHE A 96 8.00 -5.87 17.05
N SER A 97 8.70 -5.70 15.93
CA SER A 97 8.88 -6.75 14.94
C SER A 97 9.72 -7.93 15.44
N LEU A 98 10.80 -7.66 16.17
CA LEU A 98 11.65 -8.71 16.77
C LEU A 98 10.94 -9.48 17.88
N SER A 99 9.87 -8.93 18.46
CA SER A 99 8.98 -9.66 19.37
C SER A 99 7.95 -10.57 18.67
N GLY A 100 8.00 -10.64 17.33
CA GLY A 100 7.06 -11.38 16.49
C GLY A 100 5.87 -10.54 16.01
N GLY A 101 5.91 -9.22 16.21
CA GLY A 101 4.90 -8.31 15.70
C GLY A 101 4.97 -8.13 14.19
N GLU A 102 3.82 -8.03 13.54
CA GLU A 102 3.67 -7.69 12.12
C GLU A 102 2.62 -6.59 11.97
N PHE A 103 2.67 -5.84 10.88
CA PHE A 103 1.60 -4.90 10.53
C PHE A 103 0.26 -5.65 10.41
N PRO A 104 -0.82 -5.14 11.03
CA PRO A 104 -2.09 -5.84 11.12
C PRO A 104 -2.79 -5.98 9.76
N ASP A 105 -3.57 -7.03 9.61
CA ASP A 105 -4.45 -7.21 8.47
C ASP A 105 -5.82 -6.59 8.76
N PHE A 106 -6.26 -5.65 7.93
CA PHE A 106 -7.58 -5.02 8.04
C PHE A 106 -8.58 -5.55 7.01
N GLY A 107 -8.18 -6.52 6.16
CA GLY A 107 -9.01 -7.03 5.07
C GLY A 107 -9.20 -6.03 3.92
N LEU A 108 -8.19 -5.18 3.68
CA LEU A 108 -8.20 -4.13 2.66
C LEU A 108 -7.38 -4.51 1.41
N GLY A 109 -7.16 -5.80 1.17
CA GLY A 109 -6.26 -6.24 0.11
C GLY A 109 -4.78 -6.14 0.48
N PRO A 110 -3.88 -6.23 -0.52
CA PRO A 110 -2.45 -6.08 -0.28
C PRO A 110 -2.09 -4.64 0.12
N GLY A 111 -2.98 -3.67 -0.13
CA GLY A 111 -2.61 -2.27 -0.14
C GLY A 111 -1.76 -1.95 -1.38
N HIS A 112 -1.45 -0.68 -1.58
CA HIS A 112 -0.64 -0.22 -2.72
C HIS A 112 0.13 1.03 -2.28
N GLU A 113 1.28 1.33 -2.90
CA GLU A 113 2.10 2.47 -2.48
C GLU A 113 1.92 3.70 -3.35
N TYR A 114 1.64 3.51 -4.61
CA TYR A 114 1.62 4.54 -5.62
C TYR A 114 0.20 5.04 -5.88
N ASP A 115 0.08 6.10 -6.66
CA ASP A 115 -1.23 6.50 -7.12
C ASP A 115 -1.76 5.55 -8.20
N PHE A 116 -3.01 5.76 -8.61
CA PHE A 116 -3.68 4.89 -9.58
C PHE A 116 -2.93 4.74 -10.91
N GLU A 117 -2.35 5.82 -11.43
CA GLU A 117 -1.64 5.79 -12.72
C GLU A 117 -0.33 5.00 -12.58
N GLU A 118 0.41 5.28 -11.51
CA GLU A 118 1.67 4.61 -11.22
C GLU A 118 1.48 3.11 -10.91
N GLU A 119 0.40 2.74 -10.22
CA GLU A 119 0.07 1.32 -9.97
C GLU A 119 -0.32 0.59 -11.26
N TYR A 120 -1.11 1.24 -12.13
CA TYR A 120 -1.41 0.70 -13.46
C TYR A 120 -0.16 0.49 -14.30
N GLU A 121 0.72 1.49 -14.36
CA GLU A 121 1.98 1.40 -15.08
C GLU A 121 2.82 0.23 -14.56
N LYS A 122 2.99 0.14 -13.23
CA LYS A 122 3.88 -0.83 -12.58
C LYS A 122 3.37 -2.26 -12.63
N HIS A 123 2.11 -2.49 -12.26
CA HIS A 123 1.56 -3.83 -12.07
C HIS A 123 0.90 -4.40 -13.31
N HIS A 124 0.59 -3.55 -14.30
CA HIS A 124 -0.07 -3.98 -15.53
C HIS A 124 0.71 -3.59 -16.78
N TRP A 125 0.91 -2.30 -17.05
CA TRP A 125 1.49 -1.85 -18.31
C TRP A 125 2.90 -2.41 -18.55
N LEU A 126 3.79 -2.30 -17.57
CA LEU A 126 5.15 -2.85 -17.66
C LEU A 126 5.19 -4.36 -17.87
N LYS A 127 4.18 -5.07 -17.38
CA LYS A 127 4.10 -6.53 -17.43
C LYS A 127 3.56 -7.04 -18.76
N TYR A 128 2.54 -6.39 -19.32
CA TYR A 128 1.83 -6.90 -20.48
C TYR A 128 2.09 -6.11 -21.78
N HIS A 129 2.46 -4.83 -21.68
CA HIS A 129 2.58 -3.95 -22.85
C HIS A 129 4.02 -3.56 -23.16
N ALA A 130 4.84 -3.23 -22.16
CA ALA A 130 6.14 -2.60 -22.37
C ALA A 130 7.11 -3.31 -23.34
N GLN A 131 7.06 -4.65 -23.43
CA GLN A 131 7.95 -5.42 -24.31
C GLN A 131 7.29 -5.87 -25.61
N ASP A 132 6.06 -6.38 -25.53
CA ASP A 132 5.44 -7.14 -26.63
C ASP A 132 4.27 -6.40 -27.29
N ASP A 133 3.67 -5.41 -26.62
CA ASP A 133 2.48 -4.70 -27.10
C ASP A 133 2.44 -3.23 -26.62
N PRO A 134 3.45 -2.40 -26.97
CA PRO A 134 3.55 -1.03 -26.46
C PRO A 134 2.46 -0.10 -26.99
N ASP A 135 1.85 -0.46 -28.13
CA ASP A 135 0.73 0.28 -28.74
C ASP A 135 -0.65 -0.19 -28.21
N VAL A 136 -0.68 -1.11 -27.23
CA VAL A 136 -1.89 -1.64 -26.57
C VAL A 136 -2.91 -2.17 -27.60
N GLU A 137 -2.44 -2.96 -28.57
CA GLU A 137 -3.30 -3.62 -29.55
C GLU A 137 -4.14 -4.75 -28.92
N ILE A 138 -3.65 -5.37 -27.85
CA ILE A 138 -4.35 -6.40 -27.07
C ILE A 138 -4.89 -5.77 -25.79
N MET A 139 -6.16 -5.36 -25.80
CA MET A 139 -6.78 -4.81 -24.59
C MET A 139 -7.11 -5.89 -23.54
N HIS A 140 -6.57 -5.70 -22.35
CA HIS A 140 -6.95 -6.35 -21.11
C HIS A 140 -8.10 -5.61 -20.43
N LYS A 141 -8.71 -6.25 -19.43
CA LYS A 141 -9.82 -5.66 -18.67
C LYS A 141 -9.37 -4.41 -17.92
N GLU A 142 -8.17 -4.49 -17.35
CA GLU A 142 -7.52 -3.45 -16.57
C GLU A 142 -7.22 -2.19 -17.42
N ASP A 143 -6.88 -2.35 -18.71
CA ASP A 143 -6.70 -1.21 -19.63
C ASP A 143 -8.01 -0.43 -19.83
N ILE A 144 -9.11 -1.16 -20.00
CA ILE A 144 -10.44 -0.56 -20.18
C ILE A 144 -10.89 0.14 -18.90
N GLU A 145 -10.67 -0.51 -17.75
CA GLU A 145 -11.03 0.05 -16.45
C GLU A 145 -10.20 1.30 -16.15
N HIS A 146 -8.91 1.30 -16.49
CA HIS A 146 -8.03 2.46 -16.39
C HIS A 146 -8.49 3.64 -17.26
N GLU A 147 -8.80 3.40 -18.54
CA GLU A 147 -9.27 4.45 -19.45
C GLU A 147 -10.61 5.06 -19.01
N LEU A 148 -11.50 4.28 -18.40
CA LEU A 148 -12.81 4.78 -17.93
C LEU A 148 -12.71 5.76 -16.74
N LEU A 149 -11.55 5.87 -16.11
CA LEU A 149 -11.32 6.69 -14.91
C LEU A 149 -10.63 8.02 -15.22
N HIS A 150 -10.21 8.24 -16.47
CA HIS A 150 -9.68 9.50 -17.00
C HIS A 150 -10.78 10.35 -17.67
#